data_AF-A0A956BGG0-F1
#
_entry.id   AF-A0A956BGG0-F1
#
_cell.length_a   1.000
_cell.length_b   1.000
_cell.length_c   1.000
_cell.angle_alpha   90.00
_cell.angle_beta   90.00
_cell.angle_gamma   90.00
#
_symmetry.space_group_name_H-M   'P 1'
#
loop_
_entity.id
_entity.type
_entity.pdbx_description
1 polymer ?
#
loop_
_entity_poly.entity_id
_entity_poly.type
_entity_poly.pdbx_seq_one_letter_code
_entity_poly.pdbx_strand_id
1 'polypeptide(L)'
;MAKSDDHNNPGRKSIRKPRPHTSEPPAPSTPQERVARILAEFRRIAFDLAREQGLPTDRPLPFDELTIPLTITRSGGQSQRDSAEALVRRLGDELDELLSAQSAFRQGWMFCFQCGSNDCLHAAPEKVDSVFAGYSPTGKPIWRGFVELCLERGEPDVDKLYGQHPTTICLCQTADELKGDLLPSFGRDSLVFDMLGQVVIGLVPGDLLSPGETEERCAATIQIIQTRSEESDKKLRLNLFGVSKTHLASGDGSDRRIPGRLRKLIRETETELLDVSNKMRIQERKGEPADVESLAQAVLSKFHRETSRMFRPTRRTKHGEHRHVGGERPTQNALRDAQRAAAEHLLLDTRTDAVVVLGPRNRAHIFSRQGRHITSIHLKPGETERKTGQGRWKPLSAETGLAWKQTLPS
;
A
#
# COMPACT_ATOMS: atom_id res chain seq x y z
N MET A 1 -17.20 113.52 -52.91
CA MET A 1 -15.92 112.84 -52.65
C MET A 1 -15.49 113.16 -51.22
N ALA A 2 -15.71 112.25 -50.27
CA ALA A 2 -14.98 112.05 -49.02
C ALA A 2 -15.69 110.95 -48.19
N LYS A 3 -14.90 110.30 -47.34
CA LYS A 3 -15.03 108.99 -46.68
C LYS A 3 -16.10 108.86 -45.57
N SER A 4 -16.27 107.58 -45.17
CA SER A 4 -16.61 107.05 -43.81
C SER A 4 -18.11 106.96 -43.51
N ASP A 5 -18.70 105.94 -42.87
CA ASP A 5 -18.24 104.77 -42.11
C ASP A 5 -19.33 103.66 -42.13
N ASP A 6 -18.89 102.45 -41.76
CA ASP A 6 -19.53 101.57 -40.77
C ASP A 6 -20.28 100.27 -41.14
N HIS A 7 -19.97 99.26 -40.30
CA HIS A 7 -20.70 98.03 -39.93
C HIS A 7 -20.48 96.70 -40.68
N ASN A 8 -19.37 96.05 -40.31
CA ASN A 8 -19.30 94.80 -39.52
C ASN A 8 -20.48 93.80 -39.56
N ASN A 9 -20.23 92.57 -40.06
CA ASN A 9 -20.87 91.35 -39.55
C ASN A 9 -19.90 90.15 -39.70
N PRO A 10 -19.48 89.48 -38.60
CA PRO A 10 -18.50 88.40 -38.66
C PRO A 10 -19.10 87.09 -39.18
N GLY A 11 -18.54 86.60 -40.28
CA GLY A 11 -18.87 85.28 -40.83
C GLY A 11 -18.54 84.15 -39.86
N ARG A 12 -19.59 83.43 -39.42
CA ARG A 12 -19.51 82.16 -38.71
C ARG A 12 -18.62 81.16 -39.49
N LYS A 13 -17.45 80.83 -38.94
CA LYS A 13 -16.68 79.67 -39.37
C LYS A 13 -17.39 78.40 -38.89
N SER A 14 -18.01 77.68 -39.83
CA SER A 14 -18.54 76.33 -39.64
C SER A 14 -17.39 75.39 -39.29
N ILE A 15 -17.24 75.05 -38.00
CA ILE A 15 -16.41 73.96 -37.53
C ILE A 15 -17.07 72.65 -37.98
N ARG A 16 -16.53 72.02 -39.04
CA ARG A 16 -16.90 70.65 -39.42
C ARG A 16 -16.45 69.72 -38.30
N LYS A 17 -17.40 69.14 -37.56
CA LYS A 17 -17.13 68.04 -36.62
C LYS A 17 -16.50 66.87 -37.40
N PRO A 18 -15.44 66.23 -36.87
CA PRO A 18 -14.90 65.02 -37.47
C PRO A 18 -15.98 63.94 -37.45
N ARG A 19 -16.22 63.29 -38.60
CA ARG A 19 -17.08 62.11 -38.68
C ARG A 19 -16.48 61.03 -37.77
N PRO A 20 -17.30 60.33 -36.96
CA PRO A 20 -16.81 59.15 -36.26
C PRO A 20 -16.35 58.14 -37.31
N HIS A 21 -15.10 57.71 -37.21
CA HIS A 21 -14.63 56.52 -37.91
C HIS A 21 -15.57 55.37 -37.51
N THR A 22 -16.45 54.98 -38.43
CA THR A 22 -17.06 53.65 -38.43
C THR A 22 -15.90 52.67 -38.47
N SER A 23 -15.55 52.12 -37.31
CA SER A 23 -14.71 50.93 -37.21
C SER A 23 -15.30 49.89 -38.15
N GLU A 24 -14.54 49.51 -39.17
CA GLU A 24 -14.88 48.36 -40.00
C GLU A 24 -15.23 47.18 -39.08
N PRO A 25 -16.30 46.43 -39.38
CA PRO A 25 -16.60 45.22 -38.63
C PRO A 25 -15.37 44.30 -38.70
N PRO A 26 -14.93 43.71 -37.57
CA PRO A 26 -13.78 42.83 -37.57
C PRO A 26 -13.98 41.73 -38.62
N ALA A 27 -12.93 41.46 -39.40
CA ALA A 27 -12.94 40.46 -40.47
C ALA A 27 -13.60 39.14 -40.01
N PRO A 28 -14.31 38.42 -40.89
CA PRO A 28 -14.95 37.17 -40.54
C PRO A 28 -13.88 36.20 -40.05
N SER A 29 -13.91 35.93 -38.74
CA SER A 29 -12.90 35.11 -38.10
C SER A 29 -12.88 33.72 -38.72
N THR A 30 -11.69 33.25 -39.07
CA THR A 30 -11.50 31.90 -39.61
C THR A 30 -12.06 30.86 -38.64
N PRO A 31 -12.51 29.68 -39.10
CA PRO A 31 -12.95 28.60 -38.22
C PRO A 31 -11.93 28.30 -37.11
N GLN A 32 -10.64 28.40 -37.43
CA GLN A 32 -9.51 28.23 -36.52
C GLN A 32 -9.52 29.30 -35.41
N GLU A 33 -9.71 30.58 -35.74
CA GLU A 33 -9.82 31.66 -34.75
C GLU A 33 -11.06 31.52 -33.86
N ARG A 34 -12.16 30.96 -34.39
CA ARG A 34 -13.36 30.66 -33.60
C ARG A 34 -13.07 29.56 -32.58
N VAL A 35 -12.43 28.47 -33.00
CA VAL A 35 -12.03 27.37 -32.10
C VAL A 35 -11.03 27.85 -31.06
N ALA A 36 -10.02 28.65 -31.44
CA ALA A 36 -9.04 29.20 -30.51
C ALA A 36 -9.69 30.05 -29.41
N ARG A 37 -10.71 30.86 -29.74
CA ARG A 37 -11.48 31.60 -28.72
C ARG A 37 -12.28 30.67 -27.81
N ILE A 38 -12.90 29.63 -28.34
CA ILE A 38 -13.63 28.64 -27.53
C ILE A 38 -12.67 27.95 -26.57
N LEU A 39 -11.49 27.51 -27.03
CA LEU A 39 -10.47 26.91 -26.16
C LEU A 39 -9.96 27.89 -25.09
N ALA A 40 -9.80 29.16 -25.41
CA ALA A 40 -9.43 30.19 -24.44
C ALA A 40 -10.51 30.40 -23.36
N GLU A 41 -11.80 30.38 -23.73
CA GLU A 41 -12.90 30.41 -22.76
C GLU A 41 -12.98 29.14 -21.94
N PHE A 42 -12.78 27.96 -22.54
CA PHE A 42 -12.68 26.69 -21.79
C PHE A 42 -11.58 26.74 -20.74
N ARG A 43 -10.42 27.28 -21.10
CA ARG A 43 -9.30 27.46 -20.17
C ARG A 43 -9.70 28.37 -19.01
N ARG A 44 -10.43 29.48 -19.25
CA ARG A 44 -10.91 30.36 -18.19
C ARG A 44 -11.91 29.67 -17.27
N ILE A 45 -12.90 28.98 -17.83
CA ILE A 45 -13.88 28.20 -17.06
C ILE A 45 -13.15 27.16 -16.19
N ALA A 46 -12.14 26.48 -16.73
CA ALA A 46 -11.35 25.53 -15.96
C ALA A 46 -10.58 26.18 -14.79
N PHE A 47 -10.00 27.37 -14.99
CA PHE A 47 -9.37 28.13 -13.90
C PHE A 47 -10.38 28.56 -12.84
N ASP A 48 -11.56 29.02 -13.24
CA ASP A 48 -12.59 29.48 -12.30
C ASP A 48 -13.11 28.30 -11.45
N LEU A 49 -13.41 27.16 -12.08
CA LEU A 49 -13.79 25.92 -11.38
C LEU A 49 -12.68 25.42 -10.45
N ALA A 50 -11.43 25.40 -10.91
CA ALA A 50 -10.30 24.97 -10.09
C ALA A 50 -10.11 25.85 -8.84
N ARG A 51 -10.37 27.16 -8.95
CA ARG A 51 -10.33 28.11 -7.82
C ARG A 51 -11.48 27.88 -6.84
N GLU A 52 -12.69 27.62 -7.36
CA GLU A 52 -13.83 27.20 -6.53
C GLU A 52 -13.52 25.91 -5.77
N GLN A 53 -12.73 25.02 -6.37
CA GLN A 53 -12.22 23.78 -5.78
C GLN A 53 -10.96 23.95 -4.91
N GLY A 54 -10.50 25.20 -4.70
CA GLY A 54 -9.44 25.51 -3.73
C GLY A 54 -8.04 25.72 -4.29
N LEU A 55 -7.84 25.77 -5.62
CA LEU A 55 -6.56 26.15 -6.22
C LEU A 55 -6.24 27.63 -5.91
N PRO A 56 -5.08 27.96 -5.32
CA PRO A 56 -4.66 29.35 -5.09
C PRO A 56 -4.61 30.17 -6.38
N THR A 57 -4.99 31.45 -6.29
CA THR A 57 -5.14 32.36 -7.45
C THR A 57 -3.85 32.61 -8.22
N ASP A 58 -2.70 32.44 -7.57
CA ASP A 58 -1.35 32.63 -8.08
C ASP A 58 -0.73 31.35 -8.66
N ARG A 59 -1.38 30.19 -8.51
CA ARG A 59 -0.91 28.93 -9.08
C ARG A 59 -1.49 28.68 -10.48
N PRO A 60 -0.67 28.19 -11.44
CA PRO A 60 -1.18 27.66 -12.69
C PRO A 60 -1.98 26.36 -12.46
N LEU A 61 -2.82 25.99 -13.44
CA LEU A 61 -3.43 24.65 -13.47
C LEU A 61 -2.32 23.59 -13.48
N PRO A 62 -2.49 22.49 -12.75
CA PRO A 62 -1.42 21.51 -12.51
C PRO A 62 -1.29 20.47 -13.61
N PHE A 63 -1.61 20.83 -14.85
CA PHE A 63 -1.57 19.93 -15.99
C PHE A 63 -1.35 20.73 -17.27
N ASP A 64 -0.63 20.13 -18.22
CA ASP A 64 -0.39 20.71 -19.54
C ASP A 64 -1.51 20.38 -20.53
N GLU A 65 -2.23 19.27 -20.32
CA GLU A 65 -3.29 18.77 -21.19
C GLU A 65 -4.48 18.26 -20.39
N LEU A 66 -5.69 18.58 -20.86
CA LEU A 66 -6.96 18.14 -20.30
C LEU A 66 -7.85 17.62 -21.43
N THR A 67 -8.18 16.32 -21.39
CA THR A 67 -9.02 15.69 -22.42
C THR A 67 -10.45 15.53 -21.90
N ILE A 68 -11.41 16.18 -22.55
CA ILE A 68 -12.82 16.07 -22.18
C ILE A 68 -13.63 15.61 -23.40
N PRO A 69 -14.35 14.48 -23.30
CA PRO A 69 -15.20 14.01 -24.39
C PRO A 69 -16.39 14.95 -24.58
N LEU A 70 -16.40 15.66 -25.72
CA LEU A 70 -17.47 16.58 -26.10
C LEU A 70 -18.55 15.86 -26.92
N THR A 71 -19.81 15.95 -26.48
CA THR A 71 -20.97 15.48 -27.25
C THR A 71 -21.69 16.69 -27.84
N ILE A 72 -21.78 16.76 -29.18
CA ILE A 72 -22.49 17.83 -29.88
C ILE A 72 -23.85 17.29 -30.33
N THR A 73 -24.94 17.85 -29.81
CA THR A 73 -26.32 17.51 -30.23
C THR A 73 -26.81 18.48 -31.31
N ARG A 74 -27.69 18.01 -32.22
CA ARG A 74 -28.27 18.83 -33.30
C ARG A 74 -29.44 19.71 -32.83
N SER A 75 -29.95 19.48 -31.63
CA SER A 75 -31.13 20.11 -31.06
C SER A 75 -30.80 21.44 -30.36
N GLY A 76 -31.45 22.53 -30.78
CA GLY A 76 -31.29 23.85 -30.16
C GLY A 76 -32.11 24.04 -28.88
N GLY A 77 -31.78 25.06 -28.09
CA GLY A 77 -32.56 25.48 -26.92
C GLY A 77 -32.20 24.73 -25.64
N GLN A 78 -33.18 24.07 -25.00
CA GLN A 78 -33.01 23.40 -23.70
C GLN A 78 -31.93 22.31 -23.75
N SER A 79 -31.91 21.50 -24.80
CA SER A 79 -30.90 20.45 -25.01
C SER A 79 -29.45 20.99 -25.04
N GLN A 80 -29.26 22.24 -25.48
CA GLN A 80 -27.95 22.88 -25.49
C GLN A 80 -27.53 23.34 -24.08
N ARG A 81 -28.46 23.83 -23.27
CA ARG A 81 -28.19 24.20 -21.87
C ARG A 81 -27.86 22.96 -21.04
N ASP A 82 -28.66 21.90 -21.16
CA ASP A 82 -28.42 20.64 -20.45
C ASP A 82 -27.07 20.03 -20.84
N SER A 83 -26.70 20.12 -22.13
CA SER A 83 -25.38 19.66 -22.61
C SER A 83 -24.23 20.51 -22.07
N ALA A 84 -24.42 21.83 -21.95
CA ALA A 84 -23.43 22.72 -21.36
C ALA A 84 -23.25 22.46 -19.86
N GLU A 85 -24.34 22.27 -19.12
CA GLU A 85 -24.29 21.92 -17.69
C GLU A 85 -23.60 20.57 -17.46
N ALA A 86 -23.95 19.55 -18.25
CA ALA A 86 -23.30 18.24 -18.19
C ALA A 86 -21.81 18.28 -18.54
N LEU A 87 -21.38 19.26 -19.35
CA LEU A 87 -19.99 19.47 -19.71
C LEU A 87 -19.22 20.22 -18.62
N VAL A 88 -19.83 21.25 -18.03
CA VAL A 88 -19.27 21.96 -16.86
C VAL A 88 -19.11 21.00 -15.69
N ARG A 89 -20.11 20.15 -15.42
CA ARG A 89 -20.01 19.13 -14.37
C ARG A 89 -18.87 18.15 -14.63
N ARG A 90 -18.78 17.59 -15.85
CA ARG A 90 -17.66 16.70 -16.23
C ARG A 90 -16.30 17.37 -16.12
N LEU A 91 -16.19 18.62 -16.55
CA LEU A 91 -14.97 19.42 -16.40
C LEU A 91 -14.62 19.60 -14.93
N GLY A 92 -15.60 19.92 -14.08
CA GLY A 92 -15.43 20.04 -12.63
C GLY A 92 -14.98 18.72 -12.00
N ASP A 93 -15.62 17.61 -12.33
CA ASP A 93 -15.27 16.27 -11.83
C ASP A 93 -13.83 15.90 -12.20
N GLU A 94 -13.42 16.13 -13.46
CA GLU A 94 -12.06 15.85 -13.93
C GLU A 94 -11.01 16.77 -13.28
N LEU A 95 -11.34 18.05 -13.08
CA LEU A 95 -10.46 19.02 -12.40
C LEU A 95 -10.28 18.66 -10.93
N ASP A 96 -11.35 18.28 -10.23
CA ASP A 96 -11.30 17.87 -8.82
C ASP A 96 -10.43 16.62 -8.67
N GLU A 97 -10.54 15.67 -9.61
CA GLU A 97 -9.67 14.50 -9.69
C GLU A 97 -8.18 14.91 -9.87
N LEU A 98 -7.89 15.80 -10.81
CA LEU A 98 -6.52 16.26 -11.08
C LEU A 98 -5.92 17.10 -9.94
N LEU A 99 -6.71 17.95 -9.30
CA LEU A 99 -6.29 18.73 -8.14
C LEU A 99 -6.05 17.84 -6.93
N SER A 100 -6.91 16.83 -6.73
CA SER A 100 -6.71 15.79 -5.73
C SER A 100 -5.42 14.99 -5.98
N ALA A 101 -5.08 14.70 -7.25
CA ALA A 101 -3.84 14.00 -7.62
C ALA A 101 -2.56 14.72 -7.17
N GLN A 102 -2.55 16.05 -7.11
CA GLN A 102 -1.41 16.81 -6.59
C GLN A 102 -1.06 16.50 -5.14
N SER A 103 -2.08 16.22 -4.33
CA SER A 103 -1.98 16.01 -2.89
C SER A 103 -2.18 14.56 -2.47
N ALA A 104 -2.52 13.67 -3.41
CA ALA A 104 -2.97 12.31 -3.14
C ALA A 104 -1.92 11.41 -2.49
N PHE A 105 -0.62 11.69 -2.66
CA PHE A 105 0.42 10.90 -2.03
C PHE A 105 1.06 11.60 -0.83
N ARG A 106 0.88 10.95 0.32
CA ARG A 106 1.63 11.23 1.54
C ARG A 106 2.22 9.91 2.05
N GLN A 107 3.52 9.94 2.33
CA GLN A 107 4.21 8.75 2.81
C GLN A 107 3.61 8.23 4.10
N GLY A 108 3.27 6.94 4.14
CA GLY A 108 2.69 6.27 5.31
C GLY A 108 1.20 6.55 5.49
N TRP A 109 0.54 7.07 4.45
CA TRP A 109 -0.89 7.32 4.43
C TRP A 109 -1.50 6.74 3.14
N MET A 110 -2.73 6.27 3.25
CA MET A 110 -3.55 5.77 2.14
C MET A 110 -4.48 6.86 1.64
N PHE A 111 -4.72 6.92 0.33
CA PHE A 111 -5.77 7.78 -0.18
C PHE A 111 -7.14 7.17 0.17
N CYS A 112 -8.00 7.95 0.81
CA CYS A 112 -9.37 7.54 1.13
C CYS A 112 -10.31 8.13 0.09
N PHE A 113 -10.71 7.33 -0.90
CA PHE A 113 -11.62 7.75 -1.96
C PHE A 113 -12.98 8.19 -1.44
N GLN A 114 -13.44 7.65 -0.31
CA GLN A 114 -14.68 8.12 0.33
C GLN A 114 -14.58 9.58 0.83
N CYS A 115 -13.38 10.03 1.20
CA CYS A 115 -13.15 11.37 1.74
C CYS A 115 -12.45 12.30 0.73
N GLY A 116 -12.03 11.78 -0.43
CA GLY A 116 -11.20 12.50 -1.40
C GLY A 116 -9.86 12.98 -0.85
N SER A 117 -9.31 12.34 0.19
CA SER A 117 -8.12 12.85 0.89
C SER A 117 -7.31 11.75 1.57
N ASN A 118 -6.03 12.05 1.82
CA ASN A 118 -5.11 11.23 2.62
C ASN A 118 -4.84 11.83 4.02
N ASP A 119 -5.56 12.88 4.41
CA ASP A 119 -5.43 13.53 5.73
C ASP A 119 -6.66 13.29 6.63
N CYS A 120 -7.37 12.19 6.38
CA CYS A 120 -8.49 11.77 7.21
C CYS A 120 -8.08 10.64 8.17
N LEU A 121 -8.88 10.41 9.22
CA LEU A 121 -8.62 9.35 10.20
C LEU A 121 -8.56 7.94 9.58
N HIS A 122 -9.18 7.73 8.41
CA HIS A 122 -9.18 6.44 7.72
C HIS A 122 -7.87 6.16 6.97
N ALA A 123 -7.05 7.17 6.72
CA ALA A 123 -5.89 7.07 5.84
C ALA A 123 -4.66 6.46 6.52
N ALA A 124 -4.69 6.21 7.83
CA ALA A 124 -3.59 5.60 8.58
C ALA A 124 -4.08 4.46 9.48
N PRO A 125 -3.22 3.46 9.80
CA PRO A 125 -3.57 2.42 10.74
C PRO A 125 -3.68 2.99 12.17
N GLU A 126 -4.70 2.55 12.91
CA GLU A 126 -4.87 2.94 14.32
C GLU A 126 -3.89 2.20 15.26
N LYS A 127 -3.43 1.01 14.88
CA LYS A 127 -2.55 0.14 15.68
C LYS A 127 -1.28 -0.21 14.93
N VAL A 128 -0.21 -0.47 15.66
CA VAL A 128 1.12 -0.78 15.11
C VAL A 128 1.20 -2.14 14.41
N ASP A 129 0.27 -3.04 14.68
CA ASP A 129 0.14 -4.35 14.04
C ASP A 129 -0.95 -4.38 12.95
N SER A 130 -1.66 -3.26 12.74
CA SER A 130 -2.66 -3.12 11.70
C SER A 130 -2.04 -2.87 10.34
N VAL A 131 -2.56 -3.54 9.33
CA VAL A 131 -2.09 -3.49 7.94
C VAL A 131 -3.25 -3.19 7.02
N PHE A 132 -2.95 -2.55 5.89
CA PHE A 132 -3.96 -2.27 4.87
C PHE A 132 -4.44 -3.59 4.27
N ALA A 133 -5.75 -3.85 4.32
CA ALA A 133 -6.37 -5.08 3.86
C ALA A 133 -7.23 -4.89 2.60
N GLY A 134 -7.18 -3.70 1.99
CA GLY A 134 -7.97 -3.34 0.82
C GLY A 134 -8.93 -2.19 1.10
N TYR A 135 -9.83 -1.94 0.16
CA TYR A 135 -10.86 -0.90 0.26
C TYR A 135 -12.25 -1.49 0.50
N SER A 136 -13.11 -0.74 1.17
CA SER A 136 -14.56 -0.97 1.13
C SER A 136 -15.11 -0.66 -0.27
N PRO A 137 -16.34 -1.11 -0.59
CA PRO A 137 -17.01 -0.72 -1.84
C PRO A 137 -17.18 0.78 -2.04
N THR A 138 -17.21 1.56 -0.96
CA THR A 138 -17.30 3.02 -0.96
C THR A 138 -15.95 3.72 -1.03
N GLY A 139 -14.84 2.99 -1.13
CA GLY A 139 -13.51 3.57 -1.24
C GLY A 139 -12.88 4.01 0.08
N LYS A 140 -13.36 3.49 1.23
CA LYS A 140 -12.70 3.68 2.53
C LYS A 140 -11.62 2.61 2.74
N PRO A 141 -10.38 2.99 3.12
CA PRO A 141 -9.34 2.02 3.48
C PRO A 141 -9.78 1.12 4.64
N ILE A 142 -9.53 -0.18 4.51
CA ILE A 142 -9.77 -1.18 5.55
C ILE A 142 -8.44 -1.55 6.18
N TRP A 143 -8.36 -1.43 7.49
CA TRP A 143 -7.21 -1.82 8.30
C TRP A 143 -7.57 -3.06 9.12
N ARG A 144 -6.70 -4.06 9.14
CA ARG A 144 -6.89 -5.30 9.92
C ARG A 144 -5.62 -5.65 10.67
N GLY A 145 -5.76 -6.35 11.79
CA GLY A 145 -4.60 -6.89 12.49
C GLY A 145 -3.86 -7.88 11.60
N PHE A 146 -2.52 -7.84 11.57
CA PHE A 146 -1.72 -8.70 10.72
C PHE A 146 -2.02 -10.20 10.93
N VAL A 147 -2.24 -10.61 12.18
CA VAL A 147 -2.55 -12.00 12.55
C VAL A 147 -3.92 -12.43 12.02
N GLU A 148 -4.91 -11.54 12.10
CA GLU A 148 -6.25 -11.75 11.54
C GLU A 148 -6.18 -11.96 10.03
N LEU A 149 -5.44 -11.10 9.33
CA LEU A 149 -5.20 -11.23 7.89
C LEU A 149 -4.54 -12.58 7.53
N CYS A 150 -3.57 -13.05 8.31
CA CYS A 150 -2.93 -14.35 8.09
C CYS A 150 -3.93 -15.52 8.24
N LEU A 151 -4.82 -15.46 9.22
CA LEU A 151 -5.82 -16.50 9.47
C LEU A 151 -6.85 -16.57 8.34
N GLU A 152 -7.35 -15.42 7.89
CA GLU A 152 -8.32 -15.33 6.79
C GLU A 152 -7.76 -15.87 5.46
N ARG A 153 -6.47 -15.62 5.20
CA ARG A 153 -5.77 -16.14 4.03
C ARG A 153 -5.38 -17.62 4.16
N GLY A 154 -5.55 -18.22 5.34
CA GLY A 154 -5.10 -19.59 5.60
C GLY A 154 -3.60 -19.76 5.49
N GLU A 155 -2.82 -18.77 5.94
CA GLU A 155 -1.36 -18.78 5.79
C GLU A 155 -0.73 -20.00 6.49
N PRO A 156 0.02 -20.85 5.78
CA PRO A 156 0.47 -22.15 6.30
C PRO A 156 1.33 -22.07 7.57
N ASP A 157 1.98 -20.92 7.77
CA ASP A 157 2.92 -20.68 8.86
C ASP A 157 2.34 -19.81 9.98
N VAL A 158 1.03 -19.49 9.96
CA VAL A 158 0.39 -18.61 10.95
C VAL A 158 0.58 -19.09 12.40
N ASP A 159 0.60 -20.40 12.63
CA ASP A 159 0.87 -21.01 13.95
C ASP A 159 2.23 -20.56 14.54
N LYS A 160 3.20 -20.24 13.67
CA LYS A 160 4.54 -19.81 14.08
C LYS A 160 4.55 -18.40 14.70
N LEU A 161 3.45 -17.65 14.59
CA LEU A 161 3.27 -16.36 15.26
C LEU A 161 3.01 -16.51 16.77
N TYR A 162 2.60 -17.69 17.24
CA TYR A 162 2.22 -17.93 18.65
C TYR A 162 3.23 -18.78 19.45
N GLY A 163 4.40 -19.09 18.86
CA GLY A 163 5.45 -19.86 19.51
C GLY A 163 6.25 -19.07 20.56
N GLN A 164 7.08 -19.75 21.37
CA GLN A 164 8.04 -19.10 22.28
C GLN A 164 9.05 -18.19 21.54
N HIS A 165 9.28 -18.47 20.26
CA HIS A 165 10.05 -17.62 19.36
C HIS A 165 9.20 -17.32 18.13
N PRO A 166 8.32 -16.30 18.19
CA PRO A 166 7.44 -15.98 17.08
C PRO A 166 8.25 -15.62 15.84
N THR A 167 7.95 -16.29 14.73
CA THR A 167 8.65 -16.08 13.45
C THR A 167 8.02 -14.92 12.71
N THR A 168 8.79 -14.20 11.90
CA THR A 168 8.21 -13.20 10.98
C THR A 168 7.75 -13.90 9.71
N ILE A 169 6.55 -13.54 9.27
CA ILE A 169 5.89 -13.95 8.03
C ILE A 169 5.89 -12.75 7.08
N CYS A 170 6.06 -13.02 5.79
CA CYS A 170 5.95 -12.02 4.74
C CYS A 170 4.82 -12.43 3.79
N LEU A 171 3.85 -11.53 3.59
CA LEU A 171 2.75 -11.69 2.66
C LEU A 171 2.99 -10.80 1.44
N CYS A 172 2.61 -11.27 0.26
CA CYS A 172 2.55 -10.46 -0.95
C CYS A 172 1.10 -10.44 -1.42
N GLN A 173 0.54 -9.25 -1.64
CA GLN A 173 -0.82 -9.05 -2.10
C GLN A 173 -0.80 -8.25 -3.40
N THR A 174 -1.62 -8.66 -4.36
CA THR A 174 -1.72 -8.02 -5.68
C THR A 174 -2.67 -6.82 -5.63
N ALA A 175 -2.65 -6.01 -6.69
CA ALA A 175 -3.63 -4.96 -6.94
C ALA A 175 -5.08 -5.49 -6.86
N ASP A 176 -5.37 -6.61 -7.53
CA ASP A 176 -6.69 -7.24 -7.55
C ASP A 176 -7.17 -7.67 -6.16
N GLU A 177 -6.29 -8.23 -5.34
CA GLU A 177 -6.65 -8.62 -3.97
C GLU A 177 -7.02 -7.41 -3.11
N LEU A 178 -6.37 -6.26 -3.31
CA LEU A 178 -6.55 -5.05 -2.49
C LEU A 178 -7.68 -4.14 -3.00
N LYS A 179 -7.91 -4.12 -4.31
CA LYS A 179 -8.94 -3.31 -4.98
C LYS A 179 -10.20 -4.12 -5.34
N GLY A 180 -10.24 -5.42 -5.03
CA GLY A 180 -11.29 -6.34 -5.49
C GLY A 180 -12.70 -5.84 -5.22
N ASP A 181 -12.94 -5.36 -3.99
CA ASP A 181 -14.24 -4.86 -3.53
C ASP A 181 -14.50 -3.39 -3.92
N LEU A 182 -13.50 -2.67 -4.41
CA LEU A 182 -13.62 -1.25 -4.78
C LEU A 182 -14.46 -1.11 -6.05
N LEU A 183 -15.53 -0.32 -5.95
CA LEU A 183 -16.40 -0.03 -7.10
C LEU A 183 -15.75 1.02 -8.03
N PRO A 184 -15.97 0.94 -9.36
CA PRO A 184 -15.47 1.92 -10.33
C PRO A 184 -15.79 3.38 -9.96
N SER A 185 -17.01 3.64 -9.50
CA SER A 185 -17.47 4.98 -9.10
C SER A 185 -16.77 5.55 -7.87
N PHE A 186 -16.02 4.73 -7.13
CA PHE A 186 -15.30 5.12 -5.91
C PHE A 186 -13.78 4.97 -6.08
N GLY A 187 -13.29 5.05 -7.32
CA GLY A 187 -11.87 5.22 -7.60
C GLY A 187 -11.11 3.96 -8.00
N ARG A 188 -11.80 2.86 -8.35
CA ARG A 188 -11.14 1.66 -8.93
C ARG A 188 -10.32 2.00 -10.18
N ASP A 189 -10.82 2.95 -10.97
CA ASP A 189 -10.20 3.44 -12.20
C ASP A 189 -9.60 4.84 -12.02
N SER A 190 -9.49 5.33 -10.77
CA SER A 190 -9.00 6.68 -10.52
C SER A 190 -7.54 6.81 -10.92
N LEU A 191 -7.23 7.91 -11.59
CA LEU A 191 -5.90 8.20 -12.10
C LEU A 191 -5.03 8.97 -11.07
N VAL A 192 -5.63 9.26 -9.91
CA VAL A 192 -5.07 10.03 -8.78
C VAL A 192 -4.08 9.21 -7.97
N PHE A 193 -4.51 8.01 -7.62
CA PHE A 193 -3.79 7.11 -6.73
C PHE A 193 -4.18 5.68 -7.11
N ASP A 194 -3.24 4.95 -7.71
CA ASP A 194 -3.47 3.57 -8.07
C ASP A 194 -2.57 2.64 -7.24
N MET A 195 -3.20 1.74 -6.49
CA MET A 195 -2.52 0.74 -5.67
C MET A 195 -2.17 -0.48 -6.51
N LEU A 196 -0.88 -0.69 -6.75
CA LEU A 196 -0.39 -1.77 -7.61
C LEU A 196 -0.07 -3.06 -6.85
N GLY A 197 -0.07 -3.00 -5.51
CA GLY A 197 0.14 -4.16 -4.65
C GLY A 197 1.02 -3.82 -3.45
N GLN A 198 1.19 -4.80 -2.56
CA GLN A 198 1.99 -4.63 -1.36
C GLN A 198 2.69 -5.90 -0.88
N VAL A 199 3.76 -5.71 -0.13
CA VAL A 199 4.37 -6.72 0.73
C VAL A 199 4.20 -6.30 2.18
N VAL A 200 3.62 -7.20 2.97
CA VAL A 200 3.43 -7.03 4.41
C VAL A 200 4.40 -7.92 5.15
N ILE A 201 5.09 -7.40 6.16
CA ILE A 201 6.08 -8.09 6.98
C ILE A 201 5.59 -8.02 8.43
N GLY A 202 5.22 -9.15 9.01
CA GLY A 202 4.74 -9.19 10.40
C GLY A 202 4.89 -10.56 11.04
N LEU A 203 4.96 -10.68 12.37
CA LEU A 203 5.16 -9.62 13.34
C LEU A 203 6.68 -9.44 13.56
N VAL A 204 7.20 -8.24 13.28
CA VAL A 204 8.62 -7.90 13.47
C VAL A 204 8.79 -7.22 14.82
N PRO A 205 9.82 -7.56 15.63
CA PRO A 205 10.19 -6.77 16.80
C PRO A 205 10.31 -5.27 16.48
N GLY A 206 9.63 -4.41 17.25
CA GLY A 206 9.57 -2.97 17.00
C GLY A 206 10.93 -2.29 16.99
N ASP A 207 11.86 -2.77 17.83
CA ASP A 207 13.25 -2.34 17.90
C ASP A 207 14.05 -2.55 16.59
N LEU A 208 13.61 -3.47 15.71
CA LEU A 208 14.23 -3.69 14.40
C LEU A 208 13.76 -2.70 13.33
N LEU A 209 12.56 -2.15 13.47
CA LEU A 209 11.94 -1.24 12.49
C LEU A 209 12.01 0.22 12.93
N SER A 210 11.95 0.46 14.23
CA SER A 210 12.06 1.74 14.91
C SER A 210 12.77 1.59 16.27
N PRO A 211 14.12 1.52 16.28
CA PRO A 211 14.90 1.42 17.52
C PRO A 211 14.54 2.51 18.54
N GLY A 212 13.99 2.11 19.69
CA GLY A 212 13.63 3.01 20.80
C GLY A 212 12.21 3.56 20.80
N GLU A 213 11.37 3.21 19.82
CA GLU A 213 9.96 3.64 19.78
C GLU A 213 9.02 2.65 20.47
N THR A 214 9.18 1.33 20.29
CA THR A 214 8.34 0.31 20.95
C THR A 214 9.08 -1.02 21.17
N GLU A 215 8.82 -1.71 22.29
CA GLU A 215 9.18 -3.13 22.48
C GLU A 215 8.15 -4.09 21.85
N GLU A 216 7.00 -3.55 21.45
CA GLU A 216 5.91 -4.31 20.84
C GLU A 216 6.28 -4.76 19.43
N ARG A 217 5.75 -5.93 19.01
CA ARG A 217 5.92 -6.36 17.62
C ARG A 217 4.93 -5.62 16.73
N CYS A 218 5.44 -5.07 15.64
CA CYS A 218 4.65 -4.33 14.67
C CYS A 218 4.63 -5.03 13.30
N ALA A 219 3.77 -4.53 12.43
CA ALA A 219 3.74 -4.89 11.03
C ALA A 219 4.34 -3.75 10.18
N ALA A 220 5.20 -4.11 9.24
CA ALA A 220 5.70 -3.21 8.22
C ALA A 220 5.04 -3.51 6.89
N THR A 221 4.59 -2.48 6.18
CA THR A 221 4.02 -2.64 4.84
C THR A 221 4.81 -1.82 3.83
N ILE A 222 5.14 -2.44 2.70
CA ILE A 222 5.76 -1.81 1.54
C ILE A 222 4.76 -1.92 0.40
N GLN A 223 4.26 -0.80 -0.09
CA GLN A 223 3.31 -0.74 -1.19
C GLN A 223 3.95 -0.05 -2.37
N ILE A 224 3.60 -0.51 -3.57
CA ILE A 224 3.89 0.23 -4.81
C ILE A 224 2.59 0.90 -5.24
N ILE A 225 2.68 2.21 -5.44
CA ILE A 225 1.57 3.00 -5.95
C ILE A 225 2.00 3.72 -7.22
N GLN A 226 1.03 3.99 -8.08
CA GLN A 226 1.16 4.93 -9.17
C GLN A 226 0.43 6.23 -8.82
N THR A 227 1.12 7.34 -9.05
CA THR A 227 0.59 8.69 -8.90
C THR A 227 0.78 9.44 -10.21
N ARG A 228 -0.14 10.33 -10.56
CA ARG A 228 0.11 11.34 -11.60
C ARG A 228 0.78 12.57 -10.97
N SER A 229 1.70 13.18 -11.71
CA SER A 229 2.33 14.45 -11.34
C SER A 229 1.91 15.59 -12.28
N GLU A 230 2.33 16.81 -11.97
CA GLU A 230 2.00 18.06 -12.68
C GLU A 230 2.27 17.99 -14.19
N GLU A 231 3.25 17.21 -14.63
CA GLU A 231 3.62 17.05 -16.05
C GLU A 231 2.88 15.91 -16.76
N SER A 232 1.79 15.38 -16.18
CA SER A 232 1.04 14.18 -16.65
C SER A 232 1.80 12.85 -16.65
N ASP A 233 3.09 12.84 -16.34
CA ASP A 233 3.90 11.63 -16.25
C ASP A 233 3.42 10.75 -15.06
N LYS A 234 3.08 9.49 -15.37
CA LYS A 234 2.83 8.44 -14.38
C LYS A 234 4.12 8.13 -13.63
N LYS A 235 4.09 8.26 -12.30
CA LYS A 235 5.24 7.97 -11.44
C LYS A 235 4.93 6.84 -10.47
N LEU A 236 5.80 5.84 -10.44
CA LEU A 236 5.75 4.80 -9.40
C LEU A 236 6.45 5.28 -8.14
N ARG A 237 5.85 5.00 -6.98
CA ARG A 237 6.37 5.39 -5.66
C ARG A 237 6.22 4.25 -4.68
N LEU A 238 7.13 4.20 -3.70
CA LEU A 238 6.95 3.36 -2.51
C LEU A 238 6.16 4.11 -1.45
N ASN A 239 5.12 3.45 -0.94
CA ASN A 239 4.45 3.83 0.30
C ASN A 239 4.84 2.84 1.40
N LEU A 240 5.23 3.34 2.57
CA LEU A 240 5.80 2.55 3.66
C LEU A 240 5.00 2.83 4.94
N PHE A 241 4.51 1.77 5.60
CA PHE A 241 3.80 1.82 6.89
C PHE A 241 4.58 1.03 7.93
N GLY A 242 4.53 1.47 9.18
CA GLY A 242 5.21 0.79 10.28
C GLY A 242 6.75 0.82 10.18
N VAL A 243 7.29 1.69 9.31
CA VAL A 243 8.73 1.88 9.13
C VAL A 243 9.05 3.37 9.12
N SER A 244 9.87 3.81 10.08
CA SER A 244 10.23 5.21 10.22
C SER A 244 11.28 5.64 9.18
N LYS A 245 10.94 6.60 8.30
CA LYS A 245 11.87 7.11 7.26
C LYS A 245 13.13 7.77 7.84
N THR A 246 13.02 8.43 8.99
CA THR A 246 14.17 9.02 9.69
C THR A 246 15.18 7.93 10.08
N HIS A 247 14.70 6.74 10.44
CA HIS A 247 15.55 5.59 10.79
C HIS A 247 16.09 4.85 9.56
N LEU A 248 15.35 4.87 8.44
CA LEU A 248 15.85 4.42 7.13
C LEU A 248 16.98 5.33 6.59
N ALA A 249 16.99 6.62 6.95
CA ALA A 249 17.99 7.59 6.51
C ALA A 249 19.26 7.60 7.38
N SER A 250 19.14 7.40 8.69
CA SER A 250 20.20 7.74 9.67
C SER A 250 21.30 6.69 9.88
N GLY A 251 21.26 5.52 9.23
CA GLY A 251 22.31 4.51 9.41
C GLY A 251 23.24 4.36 8.23
N ASP A 252 24.49 4.00 8.54
CA ASP A 252 25.43 3.55 7.52
C ASP A 252 24.88 2.30 6.81
N GLY A 253 25.07 2.23 5.51
CA GLY A 253 24.66 1.08 4.69
C GLY A 253 25.55 -0.15 4.88
N SER A 254 26.46 -0.14 5.86
CA SER A 254 27.42 -1.21 6.14
C SER A 254 26.93 -2.17 7.22
N ASP A 255 25.88 -1.80 7.98
CA ASP A 255 25.24 -2.71 8.94
C ASP A 255 24.67 -3.96 8.24
N ARG A 256 25.27 -5.11 8.54
CA ARG A 256 24.87 -6.42 7.99
C ARG A 256 23.73 -7.08 8.76
N ARG A 257 23.23 -6.48 9.85
CA ARG A 257 22.08 -6.96 10.60
C ARG A 257 20.79 -6.73 9.80
N ILE A 258 19.69 -7.31 10.29
CA ILE A 258 18.36 -7.25 9.63
C ILE A 258 17.95 -5.80 9.29
N PRO A 259 18.06 -4.81 10.20
CA PRO A 259 17.66 -3.43 9.88
C PRO A 259 18.47 -2.82 8.73
N GLY A 260 19.80 -2.99 8.74
CA GLY A 260 20.67 -2.52 7.64
C GLY A 260 20.38 -3.20 6.31
N ARG A 261 20.11 -4.52 6.31
CA ARG A 261 19.72 -5.27 5.10
C ARG A 261 18.36 -4.82 4.56
N LEU A 262 17.37 -4.60 5.43
CA LEU A 262 16.05 -4.11 5.03
C LEU A 262 16.13 -2.70 4.44
N ARG A 263 16.91 -1.80 5.05
CA ARG A 263 17.19 -0.46 4.50
C ARG A 263 17.80 -0.52 3.11
N LYS A 264 18.83 -1.35 2.93
CA LYS A 264 19.46 -1.54 1.62
C LYS A 264 18.45 -2.02 0.58
N LEU A 265 17.65 -3.02 0.93
CA LEU A 265 16.64 -3.58 0.05
C LEU A 265 15.57 -2.55 -0.34
N ILE A 266 15.11 -1.72 0.60
CA ILE A 266 14.17 -0.62 0.31
C ILE A 266 14.79 0.37 -0.69
N ARG A 267 16.03 0.82 -0.46
CA ARG A 267 16.73 1.76 -1.39
C ARG A 267 16.96 1.17 -2.78
N GLU A 268 17.32 -0.11 -2.84
CA GLU A 268 17.46 -0.85 -4.10
C GLU A 268 16.12 -0.91 -4.84
N THR A 269 15.01 -1.10 -4.11
CA THR A 269 13.65 -1.14 -4.66
C THR A 269 13.20 0.23 -5.15
N GLU A 270 13.49 1.32 -4.42
CA GLU A 270 13.22 2.69 -4.86
C GLU A 270 13.97 3.01 -6.16
N THR A 271 15.23 2.58 -6.26
CA THR A 271 16.05 2.76 -7.48
C THR A 271 15.47 1.98 -8.66
N GLU A 272 15.09 0.72 -8.43
CA GLU A 272 14.46 -0.13 -9.46
C GLU A 272 13.13 0.47 -9.95
N LEU A 273 12.33 1.08 -9.07
CA LEU A 273 11.10 1.77 -9.45
C LEU A 273 11.33 3.04 -10.28
N LEU A 274 12.40 3.78 -10.00
CA LEU A 274 12.79 4.92 -10.83
C LEU A 274 13.17 4.45 -12.25
N ASP A 275 13.92 3.34 -12.36
CA ASP A 275 14.27 2.75 -13.65
C ASP A 275 13.04 2.26 -14.41
N VAL A 276 12.08 1.62 -13.72
CA VAL A 276 10.80 1.20 -14.31
C VAL A 276 10.01 2.42 -14.78
N SER A 277 9.88 3.47 -13.96
CA SER A 277 9.17 4.70 -14.33
C SER A 277 9.79 5.35 -15.57
N ASN A 278 11.13 5.40 -15.66
CA ASN A 278 11.84 5.92 -16.82
C ASN A 278 11.59 5.08 -18.08
N LYS A 279 11.58 3.75 -17.97
CA LYS A 279 11.27 2.84 -19.09
C LYS A 279 9.83 3.02 -19.59
N MET A 280 8.88 3.12 -18.66
CA MET A 280 7.47 3.39 -18.98
C MET A 280 7.33 4.69 -19.77
N ARG A 281 7.97 5.76 -19.31
CA ARG A 281 7.95 7.05 -20.02
C ARG A 281 8.52 6.97 -21.44
N ILE A 282 9.57 6.17 -21.63
CA ILE A 282 10.15 5.95 -22.97
C ILE A 282 9.20 5.15 -23.86
N GLN A 283 8.50 4.14 -23.32
CA GLN A 283 7.50 3.36 -24.05
C GLN A 283 6.28 4.20 -24.43
N GLU A 284 5.77 5.02 -23.50
CA GLU A 284 4.63 5.91 -23.76
C GLU A 284 4.96 6.92 -24.86
N ARG A 285 6.17 7.48 -24.88
CA ARG A 285 6.63 8.35 -25.99
C ARG A 285 6.72 7.65 -27.34
N LYS A 286 6.84 6.32 -27.36
CA LYS A 286 6.81 5.50 -28.58
C LYS A 286 5.40 5.04 -28.95
N GLY A 287 4.38 5.37 -28.15
CA GLY A 287 3.01 4.91 -28.33
C GLY A 287 2.79 3.44 -27.92
N GLU A 288 3.72 2.85 -27.16
CA GLU A 288 3.61 1.48 -26.67
C GLU A 288 3.02 1.49 -25.24
N PRO A 289 1.90 0.80 -24.98
CA PRO A 289 1.35 0.73 -23.63
C PRO A 289 2.25 -0.12 -22.73
N ALA A 290 2.59 0.41 -21.54
CA ALA A 290 3.30 -0.34 -20.51
C ALA A 290 2.31 -1.09 -19.62
N ASP A 291 2.56 -2.39 -19.40
CA ASP A 291 1.84 -3.18 -18.39
C ASP A 291 2.42 -2.88 -16.99
N VAL A 292 1.88 -1.84 -16.37
CA VAL A 292 2.38 -1.29 -15.10
C VAL A 292 2.19 -2.28 -13.95
N GLU A 293 1.05 -2.98 -13.92
CA GLU A 293 0.74 -3.93 -12.85
C GLU A 293 1.72 -5.11 -12.87
N SER A 294 2.01 -5.68 -14.03
CA SER A 294 3.00 -6.75 -14.16
C SER A 294 4.41 -6.30 -13.75
N LEU A 295 4.80 -5.07 -14.12
CA LEU A 295 6.10 -4.50 -13.74
C LEU A 295 6.20 -4.29 -12.22
N ALA A 296 5.18 -3.72 -11.60
CA ALA A 296 5.12 -3.54 -10.15
C ALA A 296 5.10 -4.88 -9.41
N GLN A 297 4.34 -5.85 -9.88
CA GLN A 297 4.26 -7.19 -9.31
C GLN A 297 5.62 -7.92 -9.36
N ALA A 298 6.40 -7.73 -10.44
CA ALA A 298 7.76 -8.28 -10.52
C ALA A 298 8.68 -7.70 -9.43
N VAL A 299 8.61 -6.38 -9.20
CA VAL A 299 9.37 -5.69 -8.14
C VAL A 299 8.93 -6.18 -6.76
N LEU A 300 7.62 -6.24 -6.48
CA LEU A 300 7.08 -6.75 -5.22
C LEU A 300 7.47 -8.21 -4.96
N SER A 301 7.39 -9.06 -5.98
CA SER A 301 7.75 -10.49 -5.87
C SER A 301 9.23 -10.68 -5.54
N LYS A 302 10.10 -9.84 -6.11
CA LYS A 302 11.52 -9.81 -5.76
C LYS A 302 11.72 -9.35 -4.31
N PHE A 303 11.06 -8.26 -3.90
CA PHE A 303 11.12 -7.76 -2.54
C PHE A 303 10.65 -8.80 -1.52
N HIS A 304 9.48 -9.41 -1.75
CA HIS A 304 8.89 -10.48 -0.94
C HIS A 304 9.84 -11.67 -0.76
N ARG A 305 10.48 -12.11 -1.85
CA ARG A 305 11.45 -13.22 -1.79
C ARG A 305 12.65 -12.87 -0.93
N GLU A 306 13.20 -11.67 -1.07
CA GLU A 306 14.38 -11.23 -0.32
C GLU A 306 14.06 -10.99 1.16
N THR A 307 12.91 -10.40 1.49
CA THR A 307 12.47 -10.27 2.89
C THR A 307 12.14 -11.62 3.52
N SER A 308 11.43 -12.50 2.81
CA SER A 308 11.18 -13.88 3.27
C SER A 308 12.48 -14.63 3.58
N ARG A 309 13.52 -14.45 2.76
CA ARG A 309 14.86 -15.03 3.02
C ARG A 309 15.56 -14.38 4.20
N MET A 310 15.43 -13.07 4.36
CA MET A 310 16.03 -12.29 5.45
C MET A 310 15.50 -12.72 6.82
N PHE A 311 14.19 -12.97 6.91
CA PHE A 311 13.50 -13.31 8.15
C PHE A 311 13.34 -14.81 8.38
N ARG A 312 13.75 -15.66 7.43
CA ARG A 312 13.75 -17.12 7.62
C ARG A 312 14.76 -17.50 8.72
N PRO A 313 14.32 -18.17 9.80
CA PRO A 313 15.24 -18.64 10.82
C PRO A 313 16.22 -19.66 10.21
N THR A 314 17.52 -19.41 10.35
CA THR A 314 18.64 -20.18 9.78
C THR A 314 18.83 -21.59 10.38
N ARG A 315 17.77 -22.21 10.92
CA ARG A 315 17.86 -23.52 11.57
C ARG A 315 16.77 -24.50 11.15
N ARG A 316 16.65 -24.75 9.84
CA ARG A 316 16.04 -26.01 9.35
C ARG A 316 17.13 -27.08 9.30
N THR A 317 17.27 -27.88 10.36
CA THR A 317 17.90 -29.19 10.18
C THR A 317 17.00 -29.99 9.23
N LYS A 318 17.59 -30.62 8.20
CA LYS A 318 16.97 -31.46 7.13
C LYS A 318 15.84 -32.42 7.56
N HIS A 319 15.63 -32.64 8.86
CA HIS A 319 14.56 -33.45 9.42
C HIS A 319 13.15 -32.84 9.39
N GLY A 320 12.97 -31.54 9.06
CA GLY A 320 11.64 -30.90 9.02
C GLY A 320 10.86 -31.16 7.72
N GLU A 321 11.55 -31.22 6.58
CA GLU A 321 10.92 -31.39 5.25
C GLU A 321 10.39 -32.81 5.02
N HIS A 322 11.01 -33.83 5.60
CA HIS A 322 10.53 -35.22 5.46
C HIS A 322 9.25 -35.55 6.25
N ARG A 323 8.74 -34.65 7.11
CA ARG A 323 7.63 -34.97 8.05
C ARG A 323 6.23 -34.56 7.60
N HIS A 324 6.10 -33.80 6.51
CA HIS A 324 4.78 -33.50 5.93
C HIS A 324 4.29 -34.61 5.00
N VAL A 325 5.19 -35.49 4.54
CA VAL A 325 4.87 -36.56 3.58
C VAL A 325 4.40 -37.85 4.27
N GLY A 326 4.71 -38.06 5.56
CA GLY A 326 4.30 -39.24 6.32
C GLY A 326 3.20 -38.89 7.34
N GLY A 327 1.97 -39.26 7.03
CA GLY A 327 0.74 -38.85 7.69
C GLY A 327 0.61 -39.09 9.21
N GLU A 328 -0.38 -38.37 9.75
CA GLU A 328 -1.01 -38.43 11.08
C GLU A 328 -0.10 -38.37 12.32
N ARG A 329 -0.10 -37.19 12.96
CA ARG A 329 0.47 -37.01 14.29
C ARG A 329 -0.49 -37.62 15.34
N PRO A 330 -0.02 -38.44 16.29
CA PRO A 330 -0.86 -38.99 17.35
C PRO A 330 -1.09 -37.93 18.45
N THR A 331 -1.76 -36.83 18.11
CA THR A 331 -2.05 -35.73 19.05
C THR A 331 -3.20 -36.08 20.00
N GLN A 332 -4.22 -36.79 19.51
CA GLN A 332 -5.44 -37.10 20.27
C GLN A 332 -5.20 -37.89 21.57
N ASN A 333 -4.13 -38.69 21.65
CA ASN A 333 -3.83 -39.51 22.83
C ASN A 333 -2.83 -38.85 23.80
N ALA A 334 -2.25 -37.70 23.44
CA ALA A 334 -1.11 -37.14 24.14
C ALA A 334 -1.38 -36.87 25.62
N LEU A 335 -2.51 -36.22 25.93
CA LEU A 335 -2.86 -35.86 27.30
C LEU A 335 -3.12 -37.11 28.16
N ARG A 336 -3.85 -38.09 27.60
CA ARG A 336 -4.15 -39.37 28.26
C ARG A 336 -2.89 -40.16 28.56
N ASP A 337 -1.93 -40.16 27.65
CA ASP A 337 -0.64 -40.82 27.85
C ASP A 337 0.21 -40.10 28.89
N ALA A 338 0.24 -38.77 28.87
CA ALA A 338 0.96 -37.96 29.85
C ALA A 338 0.45 -38.19 31.28
N GLN A 339 -0.86 -38.25 31.47
CA GLN A 339 -1.47 -38.53 32.77
C GLN A 339 -1.10 -39.94 33.26
N ARG A 340 -1.10 -40.94 32.37
CA ARG A 340 -0.88 -42.36 32.70
C ARG A 340 0.59 -42.80 32.72
N ALA A 341 1.51 -42.02 32.16
CA ALA A 341 2.91 -42.39 32.04
C ALA A 341 3.58 -42.59 33.40
N ALA A 342 4.31 -43.69 33.61
CA ALA A 342 5.14 -43.86 34.81
C ALA A 342 6.29 -42.83 34.83
N ALA A 343 6.88 -42.57 36.00
CA ALA A 343 7.97 -41.59 36.14
C ALA A 343 9.17 -41.89 35.21
N GLU A 344 9.46 -43.17 34.99
CA GLU A 344 10.49 -43.67 34.08
C GLU A 344 10.24 -43.36 32.59
N HIS A 345 9.00 -43.02 32.23
CA HIS A 345 8.61 -42.61 30.88
C HIS A 345 8.59 -41.09 30.69
N LEU A 346 8.98 -40.32 31.72
CA LEU A 346 9.12 -38.88 31.66
C LEU A 346 10.59 -38.50 31.52
N LEU A 347 10.91 -37.87 30.41
CA LEU A 347 12.27 -37.42 30.09
C LEU A 347 12.28 -35.90 29.90
N LEU A 348 13.39 -35.24 30.21
CA LEU A 348 13.65 -33.84 29.90
C LEU A 348 14.52 -33.76 28.64
N ASP A 349 14.04 -33.07 27.60
CA ASP A 349 14.89 -32.69 26.47
C ASP A 349 15.75 -31.49 26.87
N THR A 350 17.05 -31.74 27.07
CA THR A 350 18.01 -30.75 27.57
C THR A 350 18.26 -29.59 26.61
N ARG A 351 17.85 -29.72 25.33
CA ARG A 351 18.04 -28.69 24.32
C ARG A 351 16.88 -27.71 24.24
N THR A 352 15.67 -28.18 24.52
CA THR A 352 14.43 -27.38 24.37
C THR A 352 13.71 -27.15 25.68
N ASP A 353 14.28 -27.62 26.79
CA ASP A 353 13.72 -27.57 28.13
C ASP A 353 12.24 -28.03 28.19
N ALA A 354 11.96 -29.13 27.48
CA ALA A 354 10.63 -29.67 27.29
C ALA A 354 10.52 -31.07 27.91
N VAL A 355 9.34 -31.40 28.44
CA VAL A 355 9.06 -32.74 28.98
C VAL A 355 8.61 -33.65 27.86
N VAL A 356 9.30 -34.76 27.69
CA VAL A 356 8.99 -35.82 26.73
C VAL A 356 8.36 -36.97 27.48
N VAL A 357 7.14 -37.30 27.09
CA VAL A 357 6.37 -38.44 27.58
C VAL A 357 6.48 -39.57 26.57
N LEU A 358 7.01 -40.71 26.97
CA LEU A 358 7.01 -41.92 26.16
C LEU A 358 5.64 -42.61 26.27
N GLY A 359 4.95 -42.73 25.15
CA GLY A 359 3.66 -43.39 25.03
C GLY A 359 3.75 -44.76 24.33
N PRO A 360 2.66 -45.54 24.33
CA PRO A 360 2.58 -46.84 23.66
C PRO A 360 2.91 -46.80 22.16
N ARG A 361 3.43 -47.90 21.60
CA ARG A 361 3.73 -48.06 20.16
C ARG A 361 4.74 -47.04 19.62
N ASN A 362 5.81 -46.81 20.38
CA ASN A 362 6.90 -45.89 20.02
C ASN A 362 6.45 -44.44 19.79
N ARG A 363 5.31 -44.01 20.34
CA ARG A 363 4.93 -42.59 20.28
C ARG A 363 5.60 -41.82 21.40
N ALA A 364 5.97 -40.58 21.14
CA ALA A 364 6.45 -39.65 22.13
C ALA A 364 5.69 -38.34 22.01
N HIS A 365 5.28 -37.82 23.17
CA HIS A 365 4.56 -36.57 23.27
C HIS A 365 5.46 -35.56 23.96
N ILE A 366 5.64 -34.41 23.34
CA ILE A 366 6.46 -33.33 23.88
C ILE A 366 5.52 -32.28 24.45
N PHE A 367 5.80 -31.87 25.67
CA PHE A 367 5.06 -30.89 26.44
C PHE A 367 6.00 -29.81 26.97
N SER A 368 5.46 -28.62 27.22
CA SER A 368 6.19 -27.59 27.94
C SER A 368 6.33 -27.94 29.43
N ARG A 369 7.20 -27.20 30.13
CA ARG A 369 7.30 -27.24 31.60
C ARG A 369 5.99 -26.94 32.32
N GLN A 370 5.07 -26.24 31.67
CA GLN A 370 3.74 -25.87 32.19
C GLN A 370 2.64 -26.84 31.73
N GLY A 371 2.98 -28.03 31.24
CA GLY A 371 1.98 -29.05 30.88
C GLY A 371 1.24 -28.82 29.57
N ARG A 372 1.59 -27.79 28.77
CA ARG A 372 0.98 -27.57 27.45
C ARG A 372 1.55 -28.54 26.42
N HIS A 373 0.70 -29.25 25.70
CA HIS A 373 1.12 -30.14 24.61
C HIS A 373 1.74 -29.33 23.47
N ILE A 374 2.98 -29.67 23.09
CA ILE A 374 3.72 -29.03 21.99
C ILE A 374 3.53 -29.84 20.71
N THR A 375 3.78 -31.16 20.76
CA THR A 375 3.63 -32.02 19.59
C THR A 375 3.67 -33.51 19.96
N SER A 376 3.28 -34.38 19.02
CA SER A 376 3.43 -35.82 19.13
C SER A 376 4.20 -36.37 17.92
N ILE A 377 5.08 -37.33 18.16
CA ILE A 377 5.89 -37.97 17.13
C ILE A 377 5.90 -39.49 17.31
N HIS A 378 6.04 -40.24 16.22
CA HIS A 378 6.46 -41.64 16.29
C HIS A 378 7.98 -41.70 16.23
N LEU A 379 8.58 -42.36 17.22
CA LEU A 379 10.01 -42.63 17.29
C LEU A 379 10.33 -43.88 16.47
N LYS A 380 11.48 -43.85 15.81
CA LYS A 380 12.02 -45.08 15.21
C LYS A 380 12.55 -46.01 16.32
N PRO A 381 12.57 -47.33 16.10
CA PRO A 381 13.21 -48.26 17.04
C PRO A 381 14.66 -47.82 17.35
N GLY A 382 15.05 -47.83 18.64
CA GLY A 382 16.39 -47.41 19.07
C GLY A 382 16.59 -45.89 19.24
N GLU A 383 15.62 -45.05 18.87
CA GLU A 383 15.79 -43.60 18.90
C GLU A 383 15.77 -43.02 20.32
N THR A 384 15.01 -43.64 21.23
CA THR A 384 14.97 -43.27 22.65
C THR A 384 16.31 -43.55 23.31
N GLU A 385 16.83 -44.77 23.16
CA GLU A 385 18.09 -45.24 23.74
C GLU A 385 19.25 -44.39 23.22
N ARG A 386 19.24 -44.07 21.92
CA ARG A 386 20.25 -43.20 21.32
C ARG A 386 20.21 -41.78 21.89
N LYS A 387 19.03 -41.19 22.09
CA LYS A 387 18.89 -39.82 22.63
C LYS A 387 19.23 -39.76 24.13
N THR A 388 18.89 -40.80 24.87
CA THR A 388 19.24 -40.93 26.29
C THR A 388 20.74 -41.17 26.47
N GLY A 389 21.35 -42.06 25.68
CA GLY A 389 22.79 -42.33 25.70
C GLY A 389 23.65 -41.13 25.27
N GLN A 390 23.10 -40.22 24.44
CA GLN A 390 23.74 -38.95 24.08
C GLN A 390 23.51 -37.84 25.11
N GLY A 391 22.82 -38.11 26.23
CA GLY A 391 22.51 -37.13 27.26
C GLY A 391 21.52 -36.03 26.83
N ARG A 392 20.90 -36.21 25.66
CA ARG A 392 19.93 -35.26 25.10
C ARG A 392 18.59 -35.36 25.81
N TRP A 393 18.18 -36.59 26.14
CA TRP A 393 17.02 -36.85 26.97
C TRP A 393 17.50 -37.39 28.31
N LYS A 394 17.10 -36.74 29.41
CA LYS A 394 17.45 -37.16 30.77
C LYS A 394 16.20 -37.56 31.53
N PRO A 395 16.19 -38.66 32.30
CA PRO A 395 15.07 -38.99 33.15
C PRO A 395 14.70 -37.81 34.06
N LEU A 396 13.41 -37.48 34.13
CA LEU A 396 12.92 -36.60 35.19
C LEU A 396 13.03 -37.35 36.53
N SER A 397 13.36 -36.63 37.60
CA SER A 397 13.20 -37.18 38.95
C SER A 397 11.71 -37.43 39.23
N ALA A 398 11.42 -38.41 40.08
CA ALA A 398 10.04 -38.77 40.41
C ALA A 398 9.25 -37.57 40.98
N GLU A 399 9.88 -36.77 41.85
CA GLU A 399 9.28 -35.57 42.45
C GLU A 399 8.95 -34.51 41.40
N THR A 400 9.89 -34.20 40.50
CA THR A 400 9.67 -33.21 39.43
C THR A 400 8.64 -33.73 38.42
N GLY A 401 8.63 -35.02 38.13
CA GLY A 401 7.67 -35.64 37.23
C GLY A 401 6.24 -35.57 37.77
N LEU A 402 6.07 -35.78 39.08
CA LEU A 402 4.78 -35.71 39.75
C LEU A 402 4.26 -34.26 39.83
N ALA A 403 5.14 -33.30 40.17
CA ALA A 403 4.81 -31.88 40.14
C ALA A 403 4.43 -31.40 38.74
N TRP A 404 5.15 -31.84 37.71
CA TRP A 404 4.83 -31.51 36.32
C TRP A 404 3.47 -32.08 35.90
N LYS A 405 3.13 -33.31 36.28
CA LYS A 405 1.82 -33.89 35.95
C LYS A 405 0.64 -33.09 36.52
N GLN A 406 0.80 -32.42 37.65
CA GLN A 406 -0.22 -31.53 38.22
C GLN A 406 -0.45 -30.26 37.38
N THR A 407 0.48 -29.92 36.48
CA THR A 407 0.33 -28.81 35.54
C THR A 407 -0.42 -29.18 34.27
N LEU A 408 -0.69 -30.48 34.04
CA LEU A 408 -1.46 -30.93 32.89
C LEU A 408 -2.91 -30.46 33.02
N PRO A 409 -3.55 -29.99 31.94
CA PRO A 409 -4.97 -29.65 31.96
C PRO A 409 -5.80 -30.89 32.31
N SER A 410 -6.81 -30.69 33.16
CA SER A 410 -7.73 -31.71 33.67
C SER A 410 -8.50 -32.42 32.56
#